data_AF-A0A533Z6V9-F1
#
_entry.id   AF-A0A533Z6V9-F1
#
_cell.length_a   1.000
_cell.length_b   1.000
_cell.length_c   1.000
_cell.angle_alpha   90.00
_cell.angle_beta   90.00
_cell.angle_gamma   90.00
#
_symmetry.space_group_name_H-M   'P 1'
#
loop_
_entity.id
_entity.type
_entity.pdbx_description
1 polymer ?
#
loop_
_entity_poly.entity_id
_entity_poly.type
_entity_poly.pdbx_seq_one_letter_code
_entity_poly.pdbx_strand_id
1 'polypeptide(L)'
;MDMKTNANNQIPCTATTLTQLQPDMLSAIAPPSAYGFGRQYFSERRVRILQADDHDISSEVAGTTGLFKQTIRLAGGNLSAKCSCPSSEAPFCRHCVAVLLEYNRLHPGSEAPSWKTSPVPEVVITKPEKTGRADGMGTMRSPEGDNVSSAGLGVRLHEVTTFVAWMPAALSALNEGQPLPEAPMFGPGDALDWVYALRHLEERAREREETMGTLQGELTAKDQRHQSLTENLETMAQRLKEANAAYEELNAKCQHAEAAVSKLSGVEKERNRLVDNLKDMMGEMLKQASDMDRLLADFKHASDGKVLPGNATLKNNGPQTR
;
A
#
# COMPACT_ATOMS: atom_id res chain seq x y z
N MET A 1 -14.26 -12.17 -22.73
CA MET A 1 -13.20 -12.17 -21.68
C MET A 1 -12.81 -13.61 -21.47
N ASP A 2 -11.91 -14.10 -22.33
CA ASP A 2 -11.58 -15.52 -22.40
C ASP A 2 -10.37 -15.79 -21.50
N MET A 3 -10.67 -16.21 -20.27
CA MET A 3 -9.71 -16.80 -19.35
C MET A 3 -9.34 -18.18 -19.89
N LYS A 4 -8.19 -18.27 -20.57
CA LYS A 4 -7.57 -19.56 -20.92
C LYS A 4 -7.24 -20.33 -19.64
N THR A 5 -8.11 -21.24 -19.26
CA THR A 5 -7.84 -22.31 -18.27
C THR A 5 -6.81 -23.26 -18.86
N ASN A 6 -5.56 -23.14 -18.42
CA ASN A 6 -4.55 -24.16 -18.69
C ASN A 6 -4.81 -25.36 -17.75
N ALA A 7 -4.95 -26.53 -18.35
CA ALA A 7 -5.33 -27.77 -17.69
C ALA A 7 -4.10 -28.46 -17.07
N ASN A 8 -3.75 -28.12 -15.81
CA ASN A 8 -3.26 -29.06 -14.77
C ASN A 8 -2.85 -28.37 -13.44
N ASN A 9 -3.55 -27.33 -13.01
CA ASN A 9 -3.27 -26.69 -11.71
C ASN A 9 -4.08 -27.33 -10.57
N GLN A 10 -4.21 -28.65 -10.57
CA GLN A 10 -4.90 -29.42 -9.56
C GLN A 10 -3.98 -30.52 -9.04
N ILE A 11 -3.90 -30.63 -7.72
CA ILE A 11 -3.10 -31.64 -7.04
C ILE A 11 -4.02 -32.37 -6.07
N PRO A 12 -4.08 -33.71 -6.10
CA PRO A 12 -4.71 -34.48 -5.04
C PRO A 12 -4.09 -34.10 -3.70
N CYS A 13 -4.94 -33.72 -2.75
CA CYS A 13 -4.52 -33.16 -1.48
C CYS A 13 -5.32 -33.80 -0.36
N THR A 14 -4.63 -34.37 0.63
CA THR A 14 -5.23 -34.94 1.83
C THR A 14 -5.47 -33.90 2.92
N ALA A 15 -5.06 -32.65 2.72
CA ALA A 15 -5.29 -31.59 3.67
C ALA A 15 -6.78 -31.29 3.81
N THR A 16 -7.23 -31.09 5.05
CA THR A 16 -8.58 -30.61 5.36
C THR A 16 -8.64 -29.08 5.36
N THR A 17 -7.56 -28.41 5.74
CA THR A 17 -7.45 -26.94 5.74
C THR A 17 -6.18 -26.48 5.03
N LEU A 18 -6.20 -25.26 4.49
CA LEU A 18 -5.06 -24.66 3.80
C LEU A 18 -3.86 -24.43 4.73
N THR A 19 -4.08 -24.26 6.04
CA THR A 19 -3.03 -24.14 7.06
C THR A 19 -2.21 -25.40 7.25
N GLN A 20 -2.71 -26.57 6.82
CA GLN A 20 -1.93 -27.81 6.84
C GLN A 20 -0.90 -27.88 5.71
N LEU A 21 -0.97 -26.99 4.71
CA LEU A 21 -0.04 -26.94 3.58
C LEU A 21 1.28 -26.26 3.96
N GLN A 22 2.07 -26.93 4.81
CA GLN A 22 3.33 -26.40 5.33
C GLN A 22 4.35 -26.09 4.22
N PRO A 23 5.26 -25.10 4.44
CA PRO A 23 6.26 -24.70 3.45
C PRO A 23 7.08 -25.85 2.85
N ASP A 24 7.45 -26.83 3.67
CA ASP A 24 8.21 -28.00 3.21
C ASP A 24 7.42 -28.84 2.20
N MET A 25 6.10 -28.99 2.39
CA MET A 25 5.24 -29.69 1.43
C MET A 25 5.08 -28.89 0.13
N LEU A 26 5.01 -27.56 0.21
CA LEU A 26 4.93 -26.69 -0.96
C LEU A 26 6.17 -26.84 -1.86
N SER A 27 7.34 -27.06 -1.27
CA SER A 27 8.59 -27.30 -2.01
C SER A 27 8.59 -28.61 -2.80
N ALA A 28 7.83 -29.62 -2.34
CA ALA A 28 7.74 -30.92 -2.99
C ALA A 28 6.73 -30.96 -4.15
N ILE A 29 5.70 -30.09 -4.11
CA ILE A 29 4.60 -30.08 -5.09
C ILE A 29 4.75 -29.01 -6.18
N ALA A 30 5.55 -27.97 -5.93
CA ALA A 30 5.83 -26.93 -6.90
C ALA A 30 7.15 -27.20 -7.65
N PRO A 31 7.28 -26.77 -8.93
CA PRO A 31 8.57 -26.80 -9.61
C PRO A 31 9.65 -26.07 -8.79
N PRO A 32 10.90 -26.58 -8.70
CA PRO A 32 11.95 -25.97 -7.88
C PRO A 32 12.19 -24.47 -8.18
N SER A 33 12.13 -24.10 -9.45
CA SER A 33 12.23 -22.70 -9.90
C SER A 33 11.06 -21.84 -9.40
N ALA A 34 9.83 -22.35 -9.52
CA ALA A 34 8.63 -21.68 -9.05
C ALA A 34 8.64 -21.50 -7.52
N TYR A 35 9.12 -22.50 -6.78
CA TYR A 35 9.27 -22.41 -5.33
C TYR A 35 10.31 -21.38 -4.92
N GLY A 36 11.49 -21.38 -5.56
CA GLY A 36 12.56 -20.40 -5.31
C GLY A 36 12.09 -18.96 -5.53
N PHE A 37 11.48 -18.67 -6.68
CA PHE A 37 10.92 -17.34 -6.94
C PHE A 37 9.73 -17.01 -6.05
N GLY A 38 8.89 -17.99 -5.71
CA GLY A 38 7.77 -17.79 -4.79
C GLY A 38 8.25 -17.36 -3.40
N ARG A 39 9.32 -17.97 -2.90
CA ARG A 39 9.98 -17.55 -1.65
C ARG A 39 10.50 -16.12 -1.73
N GLN A 40 11.12 -15.74 -2.85
CA GLN A 40 11.60 -14.37 -3.05
C GLN A 40 10.44 -13.35 -2.98
N TYR A 41 9.33 -13.63 -3.68
CA TYR A 41 8.17 -12.74 -3.71
C TYR A 41 7.51 -12.63 -2.32
N PHE A 42 7.49 -13.73 -1.57
CA PHE A 42 7.06 -13.75 -0.17
C PHE A 42 7.99 -12.91 0.73
N SER A 43 9.32 -13.10 0.65
CA SER A 43 10.28 -12.36 1.47
C SER A 43 10.26 -10.85 1.21
N GLU A 44 9.97 -10.46 -0.03
CA GLU A 44 9.87 -9.06 -0.43
C GLU A 44 8.48 -8.44 -0.14
N ARG A 45 7.61 -9.12 0.61
CA ARG A 45 6.27 -8.62 1.01
C ARG A 45 5.39 -8.21 -0.17
N ARG A 46 5.52 -8.89 -1.32
CA ARG A 46 4.79 -8.55 -2.55
C ARG A 46 3.37 -9.13 -2.61
N VAL A 47 2.94 -9.82 -1.57
CA VAL A 47 1.67 -10.55 -1.52
C VAL A 47 0.66 -9.76 -0.68
N ARG A 48 -0.55 -9.58 -1.21
CA ARG A 48 -1.70 -9.03 -0.50
C ARG A 48 -2.85 -10.03 -0.55
N ILE A 49 -3.19 -10.60 0.59
CA ILE A 49 -4.39 -11.44 0.73
C ILE A 49 -5.60 -10.53 0.85
N LEU A 50 -6.56 -10.68 -0.07
CA LEU A 50 -7.80 -9.90 -0.10
C LEU A 50 -8.87 -10.53 0.78
N GLN A 51 -9.00 -11.85 0.67
CA GLN A 51 -9.91 -12.68 1.45
C GLN A 51 -9.30 -14.06 1.58
N ALA A 52 -9.38 -14.65 2.77
CA ALA A 52 -8.97 -16.02 2.97
C ALA A 52 -9.79 -16.68 4.07
N ASP A 53 -10.09 -17.95 3.88
CA ASP A 53 -10.61 -18.88 4.89
C ASP A 53 -9.79 -20.18 4.84
N ASP A 54 -10.25 -21.22 5.54
CA ASP A 54 -9.55 -22.51 5.62
C ASP A 54 -9.52 -23.30 4.31
N HIS A 55 -10.32 -22.92 3.30
CA HIS A 55 -10.46 -23.66 2.05
C HIS A 55 -10.21 -22.81 0.81
N ASP A 56 -10.43 -21.50 0.86
CA ASP A 56 -10.37 -20.59 -0.28
C ASP A 56 -9.49 -19.36 0.06
N ILE A 57 -8.55 -19.01 -0.84
CA ILE A 57 -7.76 -17.77 -0.76
C ILE A 57 -7.95 -16.98 -2.05
N SER A 58 -8.26 -15.69 -1.92
CA SER A 58 -8.22 -14.70 -2.99
C SER A 58 -7.17 -13.63 -2.67
N SER A 59 -6.26 -13.37 -3.60
CA SER A 59 -5.11 -12.51 -3.35
C SER A 59 -4.58 -11.81 -4.60
N GLU A 60 -3.75 -10.81 -4.38
CA GLU A 60 -3.01 -10.05 -5.37
C GLU A 60 -1.51 -10.14 -5.07
N VAL A 61 -0.69 -10.35 -6.09
CA VAL A 61 0.77 -10.39 -5.97
C VAL A 61 1.38 -9.39 -6.95
N ALA A 62 2.22 -8.50 -6.44
CA ALA A 62 2.99 -7.56 -7.24
C ALA A 62 4.14 -8.31 -7.93
N GLY A 63 3.98 -8.62 -9.21
CA GLY A 63 5.04 -9.20 -10.02
C GLY A 63 5.89 -8.15 -10.71
N THR A 64 6.92 -8.60 -11.42
CA THR A 64 7.86 -7.72 -12.14
C THR A 64 7.21 -6.91 -13.25
N THR A 65 6.16 -7.44 -13.89
CA THR A 65 5.48 -6.81 -15.04
C THR A 65 4.09 -6.27 -14.70
N GLY A 66 3.65 -6.37 -13.46
CA GLY A 66 2.34 -5.87 -13.02
C GLY A 66 1.76 -6.63 -11.83
N LEU A 67 0.50 -6.31 -11.51
CA LEU A 67 -0.24 -6.93 -10.42
C LEU A 67 -1.00 -8.16 -10.93
N PHE A 68 -0.78 -9.32 -10.31
CA PHE A 68 -1.42 -10.57 -10.68
C PHE A 68 -2.44 -11.00 -9.63
N LYS A 69 -3.62 -11.41 -10.07
CA LYS A 69 -4.69 -11.93 -9.21
C LYS A 69 -4.62 -13.44 -9.18
N GLN A 70 -4.79 -14.03 -8.01
CA GLN A 70 -4.95 -15.47 -7.90
C GLN A 70 -6.03 -15.90 -6.90
N THR A 71 -6.55 -17.09 -7.18
CA THR A 71 -7.45 -17.84 -6.31
C THR A 71 -6.88 -19.22 -6.08
N ILE A 72 -6.79 -19.65 -4.82
CA ILE A 72 -6.37 -20.99 -4.41
C ILE A 72 -7.52 -21.63 -3.66
N ARG A 73 -7.82 -22.89 -4.00
CA ARG A 73 -9.01 -23.61 -3.52
C ARG A 73 -8.67 -25.02 -3.08
N LEU A 74 -9.09 -25.41 -1.89
CA LEU A 74 -9.02 -26.77 -1.36
C LEU A 74 -10.45 -27.31 -1.27
N ALA A 75 -10.83 -28.15 -2.23
CA ALA A 75 -12.17 -28.72 -2.29
C ALA A 75 -12.16 -30.12 -2.89
N GLY A 76 -12.95 -31.04 -2.32
CA GLY A 76 -13.13 -32.39 -2.85
C GLY A 76 -11.83 -33.21 -2.89
N GLY A 77 -10.95 -33.03 -1.90
CA GLY A 77 -9.65 -33.72 -1.84
C GLY A 77 -8.64 -33.23 -2.90
N ASN A 78 -8.87 -32.06 -3.50
CA ASN A 78 -7.98 -31.46 -4.49
C ASN A 78 -7.63 -30.03 -4.10
N LEU A 79 -6.35 -29.70 -4.22
CA LEU A 79 -5.85 -28.34 -4.14
C LEU A 79 -5.72 -27.80 -5.55
N SER A 80 -6.39 -26.68 -5.84
CA SER A 80 -6.41 -26.05 -7.14
C SER A 80 -5.98 -24.59 -7.06
N ALA A 81 -5.25 -24.10 -8.07
CA ALA A 81 -4.88 -22.68 -8.13
C ALA A 81 -5.05 -22.08 -9.52
N LYS A 82 -5.54 -20.85 -9.55
CA LYS A 82 -5.68 -20.04 -10.77
C LYS A 82 -4.96 -18.72 -10.54
N CYS A 83 -4.01 -18.40 -11.40
CA CYS A 83 -3.31 -17.13 -11.39
C CYS A 83 -3.46 -16.44 -12.75
N SER A 84 -3.59 -15.12 -12.76
CA SER A 84 -3.67 -14.32 -13.99
C SER A 84 -2.31 -14.10 -14.67
N CYS A 85 -1.22 -14.69 -14.15
CA CYS A 85 0.10 -14.53 -14.72
C CYS A 85 0.27 -15.35 -16.02
N PRO A 86 1.07 -14.86 -16.99
CA PRO A 86 1.30 -15.56 -18.26
C PRO A 86 2.26 -16.76 -18.14
N SER A 87 2.62 -17.17 -16.92
CA SER A 87 3.59 -18.24 -16.69
C SER A 87 3.05 -19.60 -17.10
N SER A 88 3.91 -20.46 -17.65
CA SER A 88 3.64 -21.86 -17.95
C SER A 88 3.96 -22.80 -16.78
N GLU A 89 4.28 -22.25 -15.59
CA GLU A 89 4.53 -23.04 -14.38
C GLU A 89 3.28 -23.81 -13.93
N ALA A 90 3.42 -25.11 -13.79
CA ALA A 90 2.38 -26.02 -13.30
C ALA A 90 3.00 -27.01 -12.29
N PRO A 91 2.25 -27.50 -11.30
CA PRO A 91 0.84 -27.20 -11.01
C PRO A 91 0.62 -25.83 -10.35
N PHE A 92 1.68 -25.24 -9.76
CA PHE A 92 1.64 -23.92 -9.14
C PHE A 92 2.72 -23.00 -9.69
N CYS A 93 2.33 -21.78 -10.02
CA CYS A 93 3.29 -20.74 -10.35
C CYS A 93 3.89 -20.13 -9.09
N ARG A 94 4.99 -19.40 -9.27
CA ARG A 94 5.69 -18.66 -8.22
C ARG A 94 4.77 -17.77 -7.39
N HIS A 95 3.75 -17.15 -7.99
CA HIS A 95 2.80 -16.30 -7.28
C HIS A 95 1.89 -17.12 -6.35
N CYS A 96 1.40 -18.28 -6.81
CA CYS A 96 0.61 -19.18 -5.97
C CYS A 96 1.41 -19.70 -4.78
N VAL A 97 2.69 -20.04 -4.99
CA VAL A 97 3.60 -20.42 -3.89
C VAL A 97 3.74 -19.27 -2.90
N ALA A 98 4.01 -18.05 -3.36
CA ALA A 98 4.17 -16.88 -2.50
C ALA A 98 2.93 -16.63 -1.62
N VAL A 99 1.73 -16.84 -2.18
CA VAL A 99 0.46 -16.70 -1.46
C VAL A 99 0.29 -17.74 -0.37
N LEU A 100 0.58 -19.01 -0.66
CA LEU A 100 0.46 -20.08 0.34
C LEU A 100 1.46 -19.87 1.50
N LEU A 101 2.67 -19.41 1.21
CA LEU A 101 3.65 -19.03 2.23
C LEU A 101 3.16 -17.85 3.08
N GLU A 102 2.59 -16.82 2.46
CA GLU A 102 2.04 -15.66 3.19
C GLU A 102 0.83 -16.05 4.04
N TYR A 103 -0.03 -16.93 3.53
CA TYR A 103 -1.19 -17.42 4.26
C TYR A 103 -0.78 -18.22 5.51
N ASN A 104 0.18 -19.14 5.39
CA ASN A 104 0.73 -19.88 6.54
C ASN A 104 1.37 -18.96 7.59
N ARG A 105 2.03 -17.89 7.14
CA ARG A 105 2.63 -16.89 8.04
C ARG A 105 1.57 -16.12 8.84
N LEU A 106 0.44 -15.81 8.21
CA LEU A 106 -0.68 -15.12 8.86
C LEU A 106 -1.50 -16.05 9.76
N HIS A 107 -1.46 -17.36 9.50
CA HIS A 107 -2.23 -18.37 10.22
C HIS A 107 -1.31 -19.49 10.73
N PRO A 108 -0.40 -19.20 11.69
CA PRO A 108 0.36 -20.25 12.37
C PRO A 108 -0.64 -21.17 13.09
N GLY A 109 -0.69 -22.43 12.68
CA GLY A 109 -1.83 -23.31 12.91
C GLY A 109 -2.40 -23.37 14.34
N SER A 110 -3.72 -23.31 14.41
CA SER A 110 -4.56 -24.03 15.38
C SER A 110 -4.23 -25.53 15.31
N GLU A 111 -3.88 -26.12 16.46
CA GLU A 111 -3.60 -27.54 16.73
C GLU A 111 -2.84 -28.33 15.64
N ALA A 112 -1.51 -28.27 15.72
CA ALA A 112 -0.69 -29.38 15.25
C ALA A 112 -0.98 -30.63 16.12
N PRO A 113 -1.19 -31.82 15.53
CA PRO A 113 -0.90 -33.06 16.24
C PRO A 113 0.57 -32.98 16.66
N SER A 114 0.77 -32.86 17.97
CA SER A 114 2.07 -32.97 18.63
C SER A 114 2.63 -34.38 18.39
N TRP A 115 3.26 -34.57 17.23
CA TRP A 115 4.31 -35.55 17.12
C TRP A 115 5.53 -34.88 17.73
N LYS A 116 5.86 -35.39 18.92
CA LYS A 116 6.97 -34.96 19.74
C LYS A 116 8.23 -34.83 18.88
N THR A 117 8.95 -33.75 19.15
CA THR A 117 10.39 -33.62 18.95
C THR A 117 11.08 -34.98 18.83
N SER A 118 11.57 -35.28 17.64
CA SER A 118 12.74 -36.14 17.48
C SER A 118 13.80 -35.40 16.69
N PRO A 119 15.08 -35.66 17.00
CA PRO A 119 16.19 -34.80 16.61
C PRO A 119 16.37 -34.81 15.11
N VAL A 120 16.90 -33.70 14.61
CA VAL A 120 17.48 -33.53 13.28
C VAL A 120 18.22 -34.81 12.86
N PRO A 121 17.89 -35.44 11.72
CA PRO A 121 18.77 -36.44 11.13
C PRO A 121 20.06 -35.72 10.74
N GLU A 122 21.13 -36.11 11.41
CA GLU A 122 22.50 -35.89 11.00
C GLU A 122 22.63 -36.18 9.50
N VAL A 123 23.04 -35.16 8.74
CA VAL A 123 23.36 -35.29 7.33
C VAL A 123 24.57 -36.21 7.23
N VAL A 124 24.31 -37.51 7.06
CA VAL A 124 25.30 -38.47 6.60
C VAL A 124 25.58 -38.13 5.13
N ILE A 125 26.73 -37.49 4.89
CA ILE A 125 27.30 -37.38 3.56
C ILE A 125 27.68 -38.80 3.11
N THR A 126 26.78 -39.49 2.44
CA THR A 126 27.14 -40.71 1.70
C THR A 126 27.89 -40.31 0.43
N LYS A 127 29.14 -40.78 0.38
CA LYS A 127 30.06 -40.85 -0.76
C LYS A 127 29.33 -41.14 -2.09
N PRO A 128 29.71 -40.50 -3.22
CA PRO A 128 29.07 -40.74 -4.49
C PRO A 128 29.45 -42.13 -5.01
N GLU A 129 28.45 -43.00 -5.13
CA GLU A 129 28.54 -44.30 -5.79
C GLU A 129 28.45 -44.09 -7.31
N LYS A 130 29.53 -44.45 -8.01
CA LYS A 130 29.64 -44.35 -9.46
C LYS A 130 28.70 -45.35 -10.13
N THR A 131 27.85 -44.86 -11.00
CA THR A 131 27.08 -45.62 -11.98
C THR A 131 28.02 -46.34 -12.95
N GLY A 132 27.80 -47.64 -13.15
CA GLY A 132 28.55 -48.48 -14.07
C GLY A 132 27.84 -48.70 -15.42
N ARG A 133 28.66 -48.79 -16.48
CA ARG A 133 28.55 -49.61 -17.73
C ARG A 133 29.63 -49.10 -18.70
N ALA A 134 30.41 -49.89 -19.44
CA ALA A 134 30.64 -51.32 -19.54
C ALA A 134 31.98 -51.53 -20.30
N ASP A 135 32.51 -52.75 -20.20
CA ASP A 135 33.41 -53.47 -21.13
C ASP A 135 34.91 -53.15 -21.18
N GLY A 136 35.72 -54.17 -20.83
CA GLY A 136 37.15 -54.20 -21.11
C GLY A 136 37.98 -55.15 -20.22
N MET A 137 37.85 -56.46 -20.45
CA MET A 137 38.79 -57.57 -20.18
C MET A 137 40.20 -57.21 -19.63
N GLY A 138 40.64 -57.88 -18.55
CA GLY A 138 42.10 -58.05 -18.30
C GLY A 138 42.58 -58.34 -16.88
N THR A 139 42.66 -59.64 -16.54
CA THR A 139 43.67 -60.29 -15.69
C THR A 139 43.81 -59.95 -14.18
N MET A 140 43.71 -61.03 -13.39
CA MET A 140 44.07 -61.15 -11.97
C MET A 140 45.46 -60.58 -11.62
N ARG A 141 45.55 -59.90 -10.47
CA ARG A 141 46.66 -60.08 -9.52
C ARG A 141 46.27 -59.58 -8.12
N SER A 142 46.37 -60.47 -7.12
CA SER A 142 46.51 -60.07 -5.70
C SER A 142 47.82 -59.29 -5.50
N PRO A 143 47.86 -58.42 -4.49
CA PRO A 143 48.61 -58.73 -3.26
C PRO A 143 47.80 -58.34 -2.01
N GLU A 144 47.64 -59.20 -1.01
CA GLU A 144 48.59 -59.41 0.10
C GLU A 144 49.13 -58.13 0.75
N GLY A 145 48.53 -57.79 1.91
CA GLY A 145 49.23 -57.32 3.12
C GLY A 145 49.97 -55.99 3.07
N ASP A 146 49.24 -54.88 3.28
CA ASP A 146 49.87 -53.59 3.55
C ASP A 146 50.18 -53.40 5.05
N ASN A 147 51.47 -53.59 5.32
CA ASN A 147 52.23 -53.17 6.47
C ASN A 147 52.09 -51.64 6.67
N VAL A 148 51.31 -51.20 7.66
CA VAL A 148 51.21 -49.78 8.03
C VAL A 148 52.56 -49.32 8.56
N SER A 149 53.29 -48.59 7.72
CA SER A 149 54.59 -48.04 8.07
C SER A 149 54.44 -46.98 9.18
N SER A 150 55.15 -47.18 10.29
CA SER A 150 55.23 -46.27 11.46
C SER A 150 55.57 -44.81 11.08
N ALA A 151 56.28 -44.61 9.96
CA ALA A 151 56.57 -43.29 9.40
C ALA A 151 55.31 -42.50 8.97
N GLY A 152 54.27 -43.16 8.45
CA GLY A 152 53.02 -42.52 8.03
C GLY A 152 52.13 -42.07 9.20
N LEU A 153 52.19 -42.80 10.32
CA LEU A 153 51.53 -42.41 11.58
C LEU A 153 52.26 -41.24 12.25
N GLY A 154 53.59 -41.20 12.17
CA GLY A 154 54.41 -40.08 12.68
C GLY A 154 54.14 -38.76 11.95
N VAL A 155 53.99 -38.78 10.62
CA VAL A 155 53.65 -37.58 9.82
C VAL A 155 52.24 -37.08 10.15
N ARG A 156 51.24 -37.98 10.24
CA ARG A 156 49.86 -37.61 10.60
C ARG A 156 49.75 -37.06 12.03
N LEU A 157 50.48 -37.63 12.99
CA LEU A 157 50.50 -37.14 14.36
C LEU A 157 51.19 -35.77 14.47
N HIS A 158 52.22 -35.53 13.65
CA HIS A 158 52.90 -34.24 13.58
C HIS A 158 51.99 -33.14 13.01
N GLU A 159 51.20 -33.43 11.97
CA GLU A 159 50.22 -32.49 11.40
C GLU A 159 49.13 -32.13 12.43
N VAL A 160 48.61 -33.12 13.15
CA VAL A 160 47.59 -32.90 14.19
C VAL A 160 48.15 -32.11 15.38
N THR A 161 49.36 -32.42 15.86
CA THR A 161 49.97 -31.67 16.97
C THR A 161 50.31 -30.23 16.59
N THR A 162 50.73 -30.00 15.33
CA THR A 162 50.96 -28.65 14.78
C THR A 162 49.66 -27.85 14.66
N PHE A 163 48.57 -28.50 14.24
CA PHE A 163 47.24 -27.88 14.19
C PHE A 163 46.74 -27.51 15.59
N VAL A 164 46.86 -28.43 16.56
CA VAL A 164 46.46 -28.20 17.96
C VAL A 164 47.30 -27.10 18.61
N ALA A 165 48.58 -26.95 18.24
CA ALA A 165 49.42 -25.85 18.73
C ALA A 165 49.04 -24.49 18.13
N TRP A 166 48.52 -24.45 16.90
CA TRP A 166 48.04 -23.24 16.23
C TRP A 166 46.64 -22.82 16.69
N MET A 167 45.79 -23.79 17.03
CA MET A 167 44.37 -23.57 17.38
C MET A 167 44.12 -22.54 18.50
N PRO A 168 44.90 -22.46 19.61
CA PRO A 168 44.69 -21.45 20.64
C PRO A 168 44.81 -20.01 20.12
N ALA A 169 45.78 -19.75 19.24
CA ALA A 169 45.96 -18.43 18.63
C ALA A 169 44.81 -18.12 17.66
N ALA A 170 44.36 -19.11 16.88
CA ALA A 170 43.20 -18.99 16.02
C ALA A 170 41.91 -18.70 16.79
N LEU A 171 41.69 -19.38 17.92
CA LEU A 171 40.52 -19.15 18.78
C LEU A 171 40.56 -17.77 19.46
N SER A 172 41.74 -17.30 19.88
CA SER A 172 41.89 -15.94 20.44
C SER A 172 41.53 -14.89 19.39
N ALA A 173 42.06 -15.04 18.16
CA ALA A 173 41.76 -14.13 17.06
C ALA A 173 40.25 -14.08 16.75
N LEU A 174 39.59 -15.24 16.68
CA LEU A 174 38.15 -15.31 16.46
C LEU A 174 37.34 -14.63 17.58
N ASN A 175 37.75 -14.79 18.83
CA ASN A 175 37.07 -14.17 19.97
C ASN A 175 37.24 -12.64 20.01
N GLU A 176 38.34 -12.15 19.44
CA GLU A 176 38.65 -10.72 19.31
C GLU A 176 38.14 -10.11 17.99
N GLY A 177 37.49 -10.91 17.13
CA GLY A 177 37.03 -10.47 15.80
C GLY A 177 38.16 -10.14 14.83
N GLN A 178 39.35 -10.72 15.04
CA GLN A 178 40.53 -10.53 14.21
C GLN A 178 40.66 -11.68 13.19
N PRO A 179 41.34 -11.43 12.05
CA PRO A 179 41.55 -12.45 11.03
C PRO A 179 42.37 -13.63 11.57
N LEU A 180 42.08 -14.85 11.07
CA LEU A 180 42.82 -16.04 11.48
C LEU A 180 44.34 -15.89 11.23
N PRO A 181 45.19 -16.30 12.19
CA PRO A 181 46.65 -16.23 12.03
C PRO A 181 47.13 -17.12 10.89
N GLU A 182 48.30 -16.78 10.34
CA GLU A 182 48.90 -17.52 9.23
C GLU A 182 49.06 -19.01 9.60
N ALA A 183 48.65 -19.88 8.68
CA ALA A 183 48.61 -21.31 8.92
C ALA A 183 50.02 -21.89 8.81
N PRO A 184 50.44 -22.78 9.74
CA PRO A 184 51.67 -23.54 9.60
C PRO A 184 51.69 -24.34 8.28
N MET A 185 52.87 -24.62 7.74
CA MET A 185 52.99 -25.47 6.56
C MET A 185 52.67 -26.92 6.92
N PHE A 186 51.43 -27.35 6.64
CA PHE A 186 51.02 -28.75 6.73
C PHE A 186 51.47 -29.52 5.47
N GLY A 187 51.79 -30.81 5.61
CA GLY A 187 51.96 -31.69 4.47
C GLY A 187 50.62 -31.94 3.75
N PRO A 188 50.60 -32.68 2.63
CA PRO A 188 49.36 -33.11 2.00
C PRO A 188 48.59 -34.06 2.94
N GLY A 189 47.59 -33.53 3.64
CA GLY A 189 46.81 -34.26 4.65
C GLY A 189 45.61 -33.47 5.19
N ASP A 190 44.77 -34.13 6.00
CA ASP A 190 43.45 -33.65 6.44
C ASP A 190 43.50 -32.35 7.29
N ALA A 191 44.64 -32.07 7.94
CA ALA A 191 44.81 -30.86 8.76
C ALA A 191 44.75 -29.57 7.93
N LEU A 192 45.21 -29.61 6.68
CA LEU A 192 45.13 -28.47 5.76
C LEU A 192 43.67 -28.19 5.36
N ASP A 193 42.89 -29.26 5.12
CA ASP A 193 41.46 -29.15 4.80
C ASP A 193 40.66 -28.55 5.97
N TRP A 194 41.02 -28.88 7.21
CA TRP A 194 40.39 -28.27 8.40
C TRP A 194 40.70 -26.78 8.52
N VAL A 195 41.94 -26.38 8.28
CA VAL A 195 42.33 -24.96 8.27
C VAL A 195 41.61 -24.19 7.17
N TYR A 196 41.49 -24.77 5.98
CA TYR A 196 40.73 -24.17 4.89
C TYR A 196 39.23 -24.05 5.23
N ALA A 197 38.65 -25.10 5.82
CA ALA A 197 37.27 -25.06 6.28
C ALA A 197 37.05 -23.94 7.32
N LEU A 198 37.94 -23.80 8.31
CA LEU A 198 37.87 -22.73 9.30
C LEU A 198 37.96 -21.33 8.68
N ARG A 199 38.90 -21.11 7.76
CA ARG A 199 39.00 -19.83 7.02
C ARG A 199 37.75 -19.54 6.21
N HIS A 200 37.15 -20.54 5.57
CA HIS A 200 35.90 -20.35 4.85
C HIS A 200 34.74 -20.02 5.79
N LEU A 201 34.67 -20.64 6.97
CA LEU A 201 33.66 -20.31 7.98
C LEU A 201 33.80 -18.88 8.48
N GLU A 202 35.02 -18.41 8.73
CA GLU A 202 35.34 -17.04 9.12
C GLU A 202 34.93 -16.03 8.03
N GLU A 203 35.34 -16.28 6.79
CA GLU A 203 34.98 -15.42 5.64
C GLU A 203 33.47 -15.25 5.54
N ARG A 204 32.72 -16.36 5.60
CA ARG A 204 31.25 -16.30 5.56
C ARG A 204 30.65 -15.62 6.77
N ALA A 205 31.29 -15.69 7.94
CA ALA A 205 30.82 -14.98 9.13
C ALA A 205 30.99 -13.48 8.96
N ARG A 206 32.13 -13.04 8.43
CA ARG A 206 32.42 -11.65 8.11
C ARG A 206 31.49 -11.08 7.04
N GLU A 207 31.27 -11.80 5.94
CA GLU A 207 30.29 -11.41 4.90
C GLU A 207 28.88 -11.27 5.48
N ARG A 208 28.48 -12.17 6.39
CA ARG A 208 27.19 -12.05 7.09
C ARG A 208 27.13 -10.82 7.99
N GLU A 209 28.19 -10.50 8.69
CA GLU A 209 28.24 -9.33 9.56
C GLU A 209 28.15 -8.02 8.76
N GLU A 210 28.86 -7.93 7.64
CA GLU A 210 28.80 -6.77 6.73
C GLU A 210 27.41 -6.59 6.12
N THR A 211 26.80 -7.69 5.66
CA THR A 211 25.43 -7.66 5.12
C THR A 211 24.40 -7.30 6.19
N MET A 212 24.52 -7.82 7.41
CA MET A 212 23.67 -7.42 8.53
C MET A 212 23.83 -5.94 8.87
N GLY A 213 25.07 -5.42 8.91
CA GLY A 213 25.34 -4.00 9.14
C GLY A 213 24.70 -3.11 8.08
N THR A 214 24.80 -3.50 6.81
CA THR A 214 24.18 -2.79 5.69
C THR A 214 22.66 -2.78 5.80
N LEU A 215 22.05 -3.95 6.05
CA LEU A 215 20.59 -4.06 6.19
C LEU A 215 20.07 -3.29 7.40
N GLN A 216 20.79 -3.29 8.53
CA GLN A 216 20.45 -2.49 9.70
C GLN A 216 20.51 -0.99 9.39
N GLY A 217 21.50 -0.55 8.61
CA GLY A 217 21.59 0.82 8.10
C GLY A 217 20.40 1.19 7.21
N GLU A 218 20.00 0.31 6.30
CA GLU A 218 18.82 0.55 5.46
C GLU A 218 17.51 0.59 6.27
N LEU A 219 17.36 -0.30 7.25
CA LEU A 219 16.18 -0.35 8.11
C LEU A 219 16.03 0.96 8.89
N THR A 220 17.10 1.41 9.54
CA THR A 220 17.10 2.67 10.30
C THR A 220 16.82 3.88 9.40
N ALA A 221 17.37 3.92 8.17
CA ALA A 221 17.08 4.97 7.20
C ALA A 221 15.61 4.96 6.72
N LYS A 222 15.03 3.77 6.51
CA LYS A 222 13.60 3.62 6.18
C LYS A 222 12.72 4.06 7.35
N ASP A 223 13.06 3.68 8.58
CA ASP A 223 12.33 4.09 9.78
C ASP A 223 12.31 5.60 9.96
N GLN A 224 13.45 6.27 9.79
CA GLN A 224 13.54 7.73 9.81
C GLN A 224 12.67 8.38 8.73
N ARG A 225 12.65 7.82 7.52
CA ARG A 225 11.78 8.30 6.43
C ARG A 225 10.30 8.11 6.77
N HIS A 226 9.93 6.99 7.38
CA HIS A 226 8.56 6.73 7.82
C HIS A 226 8.11 7.71 8.91
N GLN A 227 8.98 8.00 9.88
CA GLN A 227 8.72 9.00 10.92
C GLN A 227 8.48 10.38 10.29
N SER A 228 9.38 10.84 9.42
CA SER A 228 9.23 12.13 8.74
C SER A 228 7.96 12.22 7.88
N LEU A 229 7.60 11.15 7.17
CA LEU A 229 6.37 11.15 6.37
C LEU A 229 5.12 11.20 7.27
N THR A 230 5.16 10.54 8.42
CA THR A 230 4.07 10.54 9.41
C THR A 230 3.87 11.93 9.99
N GLU A 231 4.95 12.60 10.43
CA GLU A 231 4.90 13.98 10.93
C GLU A 231 4.36 14.96 9.87
N ASN A 232 4.76 14.78 8.61
CA ASN A 232 4.23 15.58 7.50
C ASN A 232 2.73 15.35 7.29
N LEU A 233 2.25 14.10 7.35
CA LEU A 233 0.83 13.78 7.23
C LEU A 233 0.02 14.39 8.38
N GLU A 234 0.51 14.32 9.61
CA GLU A 234 -0.13 14.94 10.77
C GLU A 234 -0.21 16.46 10.61
N THR A 235 0.87 17.10 10.15
CA THR A 235 0.91 18.53 9.86
C THR A 235 -0.10 18.92 8.77
N MET A 236 -0.21 18.13 7.70
CA MET A 236 -1.17 18.39 6.62
C MET A 236 -2.62 18.17 7.09
N ALA A 237 -2.87 17.15 7.91
CA ALA A 237 -4.19 16.92 8.50
C ALA A 237 -4.62 18.11 9.39
N GLN A 238 -3.71 18.65 10.19
CA GLN A 238 -3.98 19.82 11.03
C GLN A 238 -4.28 21.07 10.16
N ARG A 239 -3.51 21.30 9.09
CA ARG A 239 -3.77 22.39 8.14
C ARG A 239 -5.11 22.26 7.44
N LEU A 240 -5.50 21.06 7.05
CA LEU A 240 -6.82 20.80 6.44
C LEU A 240 -7.96 21.09 7.42
N LYS A 241 -7.78 20.73 8.69
CA LYS A 241 -8.76 21.03 9.74
C LYS A 241 -8.95 22.54 9.93
N GLU A 242 -7.84 23.29 9.99
CA GLU A 242 -7.87 24.74 10.10
C GLU A 242 -8.49 25.40 8.87
N ALA A 243 -8.15 24.94 7.67
CA ALA A 243 -8.74 25.43 6.42
C ALA A 243 -10.25 25.14 6.34
N ASN A 244 -10.70 23.96 6.80
CA ASN A 244 -12.12 23.62 6.83
C ASN A 244 -12.90 24.51 7.79
N ALA A 245 -12.37 24.78 8.99
CA ALA A 245 -12.98 25.69 9.95
C ALA A 245 -13.10 27.11 9.37
N ALA A 246 -12.07 27.61 8.68
CA ALA A 246 -12.10 28.90 8.00
C ALA A 246 -13.15 28.94 6.86
N TYR A 247 -13.28 27.84 6.11
CA TYR A 247 -14.30 27.72 5.07
C TYR A 247 -15.72 27.76 5.65
N GLU A 248 -15.98 27.03 6.74
CA GLU A 248 -17.28 27.04 7.42
C GLU A 248 -17.65 28.44 7.92
N GLU A 249 -16.68 29.16 8.50
CA GLU A 249 -16.87 30.54 8.95
C GLU A 249 -17.19 31.48 7.77
N LEU A 250 -16.45 31.36 6.67
CA LEU A 250 -16.69 32.16 5.46
C LEU A 250 -18.06 31.86 4.86
N ASN A 251 -18.45 30.58 4.79
CA ASN A 251 -19.76 30.17 4.29
C ASN A 251 -20.90 30.75 5.15
N ALA A 252 -20.75 30.75 6.48
CA ALA A 252 -21.72 31.39 7.38
C ALA A 252 -21.84 32.90 7.12
N LYS A 253 -20.71 33.59 6.88
CA LYS A 253 -20.69 35.01 6.49
C LYS A 253 -21.37 35.26 5.15
N CYS A 254 -21.16 34.41 4.15
CA CYS A 254 -21.84 34.49 2.86
C CYS A 254 -23.37 34.33 3.02
N GLN A 255 -23.82 33.32 3.76
CA GLN A 255 -25.25 33.11 4.02
C GLN A 255 -25.88 34.30 4.76
N HIS A 256 -25.16 34.90 5.71
CA HIS A 256 -25.62 36.10 6.39
C HIS A 256 -25.76 37.29 5.43
N ALA A 257 -24.79 37.49 4.54
CA ALA A 257 -24.83 38.53 3.52
C ALA A 257 -25.98 38.32 2.52
N GLU A 258 -26.21 37.08 2.07
CA GLU A 258 -27.34 36.73 1.20
C GLU A 258 -28.71 37.04 1.87
N ALA A 259 -28.84 36.72 3.16
CA ALA A 259 -30.04 37.05 3.92
C ALA A 259 -30.22 38.57 4.06
N ALA A 260 -29.14 39.33 4.25
CA ALA A 260 -29.19 40.79 4.31
C ALA A 260 -29.60 41.40 2.95
N VAL A 261 -29.04 40.91 1.84
CA VAL A 261 -29.42 41.32 0.48
C VAL A 261 -30.90 41.03 0.21
N SER A 262 -31.40 39.87 0.62
CA SER A 262 -32.82 39.51 0.48
C SER A 262 -33.75 40.46 1.24
N LYS A 263 -33.37 40.86 2.46
CA LYS A 263 -34.11 41.87 3.24
C LYS A 263 -34.09 43.24 2.56
N LEU A 264 -32.94 43.68 2.04
CA LEU A 264 -32.82 44.95 1.32
C LEU A 264 -33.69 44.97 0.06
N SER A 265 -33.77 43.86 -0.68
CA SER A 265 -34.69 43.73 -1.81
C SER A 265 -36.16 43.86 -1.38
N GLY A 266 -36.53 43.33 -0.22
CA GLY A 266 -37.87 43.51 0.37
C GLY A 266 -38.17 44.97 0.68
N VAL A 267 -37.22 45.68 1.31
CA VAL A 267 -37.33 47.13 1.59
C VAL A 267 -37.45 47.93 0.29
N GLU A 268 -36.70 47.57 -0.75
CA GLU A 268 -36.79 48.23 -2.05
C GLU A 268 -38.17 48.09 -2.69
N LYS A 269 -38.76 46.88 -2.64
CA LYS A 269 -40.13 46.64 -3.14
C LYS A 269 -41.16 47.50 -2.39
N GLU A 270 -41.04 47.58 -1.08
CA GLU A 270 -41.96 48.41 -0.27
C GLU A 270 -41.79 49.89 -0.58
N ARG A 271 -40.55 50.37 -0.71
CA ARG A 271 -40.26 51.75 -1.17
C ARG A 271 -40.95 52.03 -2.51
N ASN A 272 -40.81 51.13 -3.48
CA ASN A 272 -41.43 51.32 -4.81
C ASN A 272 -42.95 51.37 -4.71
N ARG A 273 -43.56 50.50 -3.90
CA ARG A 273 -45.00 50.51 -3.62
C ARG A 273 -45.46 51.84 -3.02
N LEU A 274 -44.74 52.36 -2.04
CA LEU A 274 -45.06 53.66 -1.41
C LEU A 274 -44.93 54.81 -2.40
N VAL A 275 -43.91 54.78 -3.27
CA VAL A 275 -43.73 55.78 -4.33
C VAL A 275 -44.90 55.77 -5.32
N ASP A 276 -45.36 54.59 -5.73
CA ASP A 276 -46.50 54.49 -6.65
C ASP A 276 -47.81 54.94 -5.99
N ASN A 277 -48.06 54.57 -4.73
CA ASN A 277 -49.21 55.09 -3.96
C ASN A 277 -49.20 56.63 -3.86
N LEU A 278 -48.02 57.24 -3.65
CA LEU A 278 -47.89 58.71 -3.60
C LEU A 278 -48.18 59.37 -4.95
N LYS A 279 -47.75 58.75 -6.06
CA LYS A 279 -48.08 59.24 -7.41
C LYS A 279 -49.57 59.19 -7.67
N ASP A 280 -50.25 58.10 -7.29
CA ASP A 280 -51.70 57.96 -7.47
C ASP A 280 -52.45 59.03 -6.67
N MET A 281 -52.09 59.23 -5.40
CA MET A 281 -52.68 60.26 -4.53
C MET A 281 -52.46 61.68 -5.09
N MET A 282 -51.26 61.97 -5.59
CA MET A 282 -50.97 63.25 -6.24
C MET A 282 -51.80 63.44 -7.52
N GLY A 283 -52.00 62.37 -8.30
CA GLY A 283 -52.87 62.37 -9.47
C GLY A 283 -54.34 62.65 -9.12
N GLU A 284 -54.85 62.03 -8.07
CA GLU A 284 -56.20 62.31 -7.54
C GLU A 284 -56.34 63.75 -7.06
N MET A 285 -55.36 64.28 -6.33
CA MET A 285 -55.36 65.65 -5.83
C MET A 285 -55.34 66.67 -6.97
N LEU A 286 -54.55 66.43 -8.02
CA LEU A 286 -54.55 67.25 -9.23
C LEU A 286 -55.90 67.23 -9.94
N LYS A 287 -56.56 66.07 -10.00
CA LYS A 287 -57.91 65.95 -10.56
C LYS A 287 -58.95 66.69 -9.72
N GLN A 288 -58.88 66.59 -8.39
CA GLN A 288 -59.75 67.35 -7.50
C GLN A 288 -59.56 68.86 -7.66
N ALA A 289 -58.31 69.32 -7.84
CA ALA A 289 -58.03 70.73 -8.10
C ALA A 289 -58.66 71.20 -9.42
N SER A 290 -58.54 70.42 -10.49
CA SER A 290 -59.15 70.77 -11.77
C SER A 290 -60.69 70.72 -11.73
N ASP A 291 -61.28 69.78 -11.00
CA ASP A 291 -62.73 69.71 -10.76
C ASP A 291 -63.22 70.94 -9.97
N MET A 292 -62.46 71.40 -8.97
CA MET A 292 -62.76 72.64 -8.23
C MET A 292 -62.63 73.89 -9.10
N ASP A 293 -61.59 73.99 -9.93
CA ASP A 293 -61.43 75.09 -10.88
C ASP A 293 -62.61 75.14 -11.87
N ARG A 294 -63.08 73.97 -12.32
CA ARG A 294 -64.27 73.84 -13.17
C ARG A 294 -65.53 74.31 -12.45
N LEU A 295 -65.77 73.88 -11.21
CA LEU A 295 -66.91 74.35 -10.41
C LEU A 295 -66.88 75.87 -10.19
N LEU A 296 -65.71 76.45 -9.96
CA LEU A 296 -65.52 77.90 -9.87
C LEU A 296 -65.87 78.61 -11.19
N ALA A 297 -65.48 78.04 -12.33
CA ALA A 297 -65.84 78.57 -13.65
C ALA A 297 -67.36 78.49 -13.89
N ASP A 298 -67.98 77.37 -13.57
CA ASP A 298 -69.43 77.18 -13.68
C ASP A 298 -70.20 78.16 -12.77
N PHE A 299 -69.71 78.41 -11.55
CA PHE A 299 -70.29 79.39 -10.62
C PHE A 299 -70.22 80.82 -11.17
N LYS A 300 -69.07 81.22 -11.76
CA LYS A 300 -68.93 82.53 -12.43
C LYS A 300 -69.92 82.67 -13.59
N HIS A 301 -70.04 81.64 -14.44
CA HIS A 301 -71.03 81.65 -15.52
C HIS A 301 -72.46 81.76 -15.00
N ALA A 302 -72.80 81.10 -13.88
CA ALA A 302 -74.10 81.21 -13.26
C ALA A 302 -74.36 82.60 -12.62
N SER A 303 -73.34 83.26 -12.07
CA SER A 303 -73.48 84.63 -11.58
C SER A 303 -73.63 85.65 -12.70
N ASP A 304 -72.92 85.46 -13.82
CA ASP A 304 -73.01 86.31 -15.01
C ASP A 304 -74.32 86.08 -15.79
N GLY A 305 -74.92 84.87 -15.69
CA GLY A 305 -76.22 84.53 -16.28
C GLY A 305 -77.44 85.15 -15.57
N LYS A 306 -77.24 85.85 -14.44
CA LYS A 306 -78.26 86.64 -13.74
C LYS A 306 -78.07 88.15 -13.99
N VAL A 307 -78.16 88.57 -15.26
CA VAL A 307 -78.42 89.97 -15.61
C VAL A 307 -79.79 90.05 -16.29
N LEU A 308 -80.77 90.56 -15.56
CA LEU A 308 -82.09 90.92 -16.09
C LEU A 308 -81.97 92.08 -17.10
N PRO A 309 -82.76 92.12 -18.18
CA PRO A 309 -82.86 93.30 -19.03
C PRO A 309 -83.82 94.29 -18.35
N GLY A 310 -83.31 95.43 -17.92
CA GLY A 310 -84.09 96.51 -17.31
C GLY A 310 -83.45 97.86 -17.57
N ASN A 311 -83.91 98.51 -18.63
CA ASN A 311 -83.63 99.91 -18.99
C ASN A 311 -83.77 100.86 -17.78
N ALA A 312 -82.81 101.77 -17.60
CA ALA A 312 -83.08 103.21 -17.51
C ALA A 312 -81.78 104.03 -17.45
N THR A 313 -81.60 104.81 -18.50
CA THR A 313 -80.89 106.10 -18.64
C THR A 313 -80.67 106.87 -17.33
N LEU A 314 -79.46 107.42 -17.13
CA LEU A 314 -79.26 108.83 -16.77
C LEU A 314 -77.79 109.27 -16.94
N LYS A 315 -77.68 110.44 -17.59
CA LYS A 315 -76.50 111.25 -17.92
C LYS A 315 -75.65 111.58 -16.68
N ASN A 316 -74.33 111.68 -16.81
CA ASN A 316 -73.62 112.98 -16.83
C ASN A 316 -72.08 112.83 -16.95
N ASN A 317 -71.54 113.54 -17.94
CA ASN A 317 -70.36 114.41 -17.96
C ASN A 317 -69.11 114.09 -17.08
N GLY A 318 -67.95 114.07 -17.75
CA GLY A 318 -66.59 113.88 -17.20
C GLY A 318 -66.08 115.02 -16.28
N PRO A 319 -64.77 115.37 -16.21
CA PRO A 319 -63.67 115.04 -17.12
C PRO A 319 -62.35 114.56 -16.45
N GLN A 320 -61.38 114.22 -17.31
CA GLN A 320 -59.92 114.34 -17.19
C GLN A 320 -59.32 114.76 -15.83
N THR A 321 -58.24 114.10 -15.40
CA THR A 321 -56.84 114.52 -15.65
C THR A 321 -55.83 113.67 -14.87
N ARG A 322 -54.70 113.40 -15.55
CA ARG A 322 -53.31 113.15 -15.08
C ARG A 322 -52.99 112.05 -14.08
#